data_AF-A0A6I5EL57-F1
#
_entry.id   AF-A0A6I5EL57-F1
#
_cell.length_a   1.000
_cell.length_b   1.000
_cell.length_c   1.000
_cell.angle_alpha   90.00
_cell.angle_beta   90.00
_cell.angle_gamma   90.00
#
_symmetry.space_group_name_H-M   'P 1'
#
loop_
_entity.id
_entity.type
_entity.pdbx_description
1 polymer ?
#
loop_
_entity_poly.entity_id
_entity_poly.type
_entity_poly.pdbx_seq_one_letter_code
_entity_poly.pdbx_strand_id
1 'polypeptide(L)'
;MSWTRGPLAALAVCALLGGAAGCGADGAHGRRGGATASPVGKLLDDTDERGRHYREVDEKGAPEVSVEVQPDSDDSWDVLLTVHNFRFSPPGARAVPVAGRGVALLSLDGRALARLRTPDHHLPGKLVPRGTHHVTVRLYADDGTVWAVDGRPVQSTADITASGTGPTRPHSTPSGAGGGAEGASGTPTQGTGDSAAGMSVGRTHLRTDGRGSPDSRGKAS
;
A
#
# COMPACT_ATOMS: atom_id res chain seq x y z
N MET A 1 -58.96 1.38 11.55
CA MET A 1 -59.75 2.62 11.73
C MET A 1 -59.58 3.52 10.52
N SER A 2 -60.70 3.84 9.89
CA SER A 2 -60.87 4.78 8.77
C SER A 2 -60.73 6.22 9.24
N TRP A 3 -60.00 7.07 8.51
CA TRP A 3 -60.16 8.52 8.65
C TRP A 3 -60.67 9.13 7.33
N THR A 4 -61.84 9.73 7.47
CA THR A 4 -62.70 10.36 6.48
C THR A 4 -62.09 11.59 5.81
N ARG A 5 -62.33 11.68 4.50
CA ARG A 5 -62.14 12.87 3.65
C ARG A 5 -63.31 13.85 3.85
N GLY A 6 -63.02 15.16 3.78
CA GLY A 6 -64.00 16.24 3.67
C GLY A 6 -63.89 16.96 2.30
N PRO A 7 -65.01 17.37 1.66
CA PRO A 7 -65.04 17.86 0.26
C PRO A 7 -65.31 19.39 0.13
N LEU A 8 -65.20 19.90 -1.11
CA LEU A 8 -65.92 21.01 -1.79
C LEU A 8 -64.95 21.72 -2.76
N ALA A 9 -64.98 21.42 -4.06
CA ALA A 9 -65.90 21.93 -5.09
C ALA A 9 -65.63 23.37 -5.52
N ALA A 10 -65.05 23.56 -6.71
CA ALA A 10 -65.44 24.62 -7.65
C ALA A 10 -64.88 24.31 -9.05
N LEU A 11 -65.82 24.17 -9.98
CA LEU A 11 -65.64 24.02 -11.43
C LEU A 11 -65.13 25.33 -12.04
N ALA A 12 -64.18 25.23 -12.99
CA ALA A 12 -64.04 26.19 -14.07
C ALA A 12 -63.67 25.43 -15.35
N VAL A 13 -64.70 25.21 -16.17
CA VAL A 13 -64.61 24.70 -17.54
C VAL A 13 -64.25 25.88 -18.44
N CYS A 14 -63.11 25.80 -19.12
CA CYS A 14 -62.89 26.52 -20.38
C CYS A 14 -62.54 25.48 -21.44
N ALA A 15 -63.48 25.31 -22.37
CA ALA A 15 -63.27 24.57 -23.60
C ALA A 15 -62.88 25.54 -24.73
N LEU A 16 -62.38 24.92 -25.81
CA LEU A 16 -62.17 25.40 -27.18
C LEU A 16 -60.74 25.91 -27.48
N LEU A 17 -60.04 25.53 -28.56
CA LEU A 17 -60.21 24.57 -29.65
C LEU A 17 -58.92 24.66 -30.54
N GLY A 18 -58.40 23.53 -31.03
CA GLY A 18 -57.48 23.42 -32.19
C GLY A 18 -55.98 23.52 -31.89
N GLY A 19 -55.08 22.72 -32.45
CA GLY A 19 -55.13 21.64 -33.43
C GLY A 19 -53.70 21.35 -33.92
N ALA A 20 -53.34 20.08 -34.11
CA ALA A 20 -52.40 19.54 -35.11
C ALA A 20 -52.01 18.11 -34.71
N ALA A 21 -52.26 17.17 -35.60
CA ALA A 21 -51.73 15.82 -35.52
C ALA A 21 -50.19 15.86 -35.60
N GLY A 22 -49.52 15.17 -34.68
CA GLY A 22 -48.09 14.92 -34.71
C GLY A 22 -47.79 13.66 -33.91
N CYS A 23 -47.21 12.67 -34.59
CA CYS A 23 -46.98 11.31 -34.13
C CYS A 23 -46.35 11.19 -32.74
N GLY A 24 -46.80 10.17 -31.99
CA GLY A 24 -46.19 9.77 -30.74
C GLY A 24 -44.76 9.26 -30.91
N ALA A 25 -43.98 9.46 -29.86
CA ALA A 25 -43.04 8.48 -29.34
C ALA A 25 -42.60 8.98 -27.96
N ASP A 26 -43.05 8.29 -26.92
CA ASP A 26 -42.38 8.28 -25.63
C ASP A 26 -40.91 7.91 -25.87
N GLY A 27 -40.05 8.93 -25.91
CA GLY A 27 -38.60 8.78 -25.95
C GLY A 27 -38.06 8.39 -24.58
N ALA A 28 -38.61 7.33 -23.99
CA ALA A 28 -37.94 6.56 -22.95
C ALA A 28 -36.72 5.87 -23.58
N HIS A 29 -35.67 6.63 -23.81
CA HIS A 29 -34.34 6.09 -24.03
C HIS A 29 -33.58 6.23 -22.73
N GLY A 30 -34.01 5.44 -21.74
CA GLY A 30 -33.06 4.88 -20.79
C GLY A 30 -31.99 4.22 -21.64
N ARG A 31 -30.86 4.92 -21.82
CA ARG A 31 -29.66 4.35 -22.38
C ARG A 31 -29.14 3.36 -21.34
N ARG A 32 -29.82 2.21 -21.20
CA ARG A 32 -29.15 0.96 -20.94
C ARG A 32 -28.33 0.71 -22.19
N GLY A 33 -27.22 1.44 -22.28
CA GLY A 33 -26.12 1.07 -23.13
C GLY A 33 -25.84 -0.35 -22.69
N GLY A 34 -26.17 -1.29 -23.57
CA GLY A 34 -25.67 -2.64 -23.46
C GLY A 34 -24.18 -2.47 -23.35
N ALA A 35 -23.68 -2.52 -22.12
CA ALA A 35 -22.29 -2.76 -21.87
C ALA A 35 -22.08 -4.10 -22.55
N THR A 36 -21.57 -4.06 -23.78
CA THR A 36 -20.94 -5.22 -24.38
C THR A 36 -19.95 -5.65 -23.32
N ALA A 37 -20.29 -6.71 -22.59
CA ALA A 37 -19.44 -7.26 -21.57
C ALA A 37 -18.11 -7.48 -22.28
N SER A 38 -17.13 -6.62 -21.99
CA SER A 38 -15.78 -6.92 -22.42
C SER A 38 -15.48 -8.27 -21.78
N PRO A 39 -14.75 -9.19 -22.43
CA PRO A 39 -14.46 -10.50 -21.86
C PRO A 39 -13.72 -10.46 -20.50
N VAL A 40 -13.43 -9.25 -20.00
CA VAL A 40 -12.69 -8.91 -18.81
C VAL A 40 -13.42 -7.87 -17.93
N GLY A 41 -14.75 -7.77 -18.03
CA GLY A 41 -15.57 -6.93 -17.15
C GLY A 41 -15.92 -5.54 -17.68
N LYS A 42 -16.83 -4.84 -16.98
CA LYS A 42 -17.34 -3.51 -17.31
C LYS A 42 -16.51 -2.43 -16.60
N LEU A 43 -16.16 -1.35 -17.31
CA LEU A 43 -15.57 -0.17 -16.66
C LEU A 43 -16.68 0.65 -15.98
N LEU A 44 -16.45 1.03 -14.72
CA LEU A 44 -17.32 1.92 -13.96
C LEU A 44 -16.77 3.35 -13.98
N ASP A 45 -17.65 4.32 -13.77
CA ASP A 45 -17.26 5.74 -13.65
C ASP A 45 -16.55 6.02 -12.32
N ASP A 46 -16.81 5.20 -11.29
CA ASP A 46 -16.14 5.27 -9.99
C ASP A 46 -14.63 5.03 -10.12
N THR A 47 -13.87 5.76 -9.30
CA THR A 47 -12.41 5.68 -9.25
C THR A 47 -11.90 5.52 -7.83
N ASP A 48 -10.72 4.93 -7.70
CA ASP A 48 -9.99 4.96 -6.43
C ASP A 48 -9.42 6.35 -6.10
N GLU A 49 -8.72 6.44 -4.96
CA GLU A 49 -8.07 7.65 -4.48
C GLU A 49 -6.94 8.14 -5.42
N ARG A 50 -6.55 7.31 -6.39
CA ARG A 50 -5.53 7.59 -7.40
C ARG A 50 -6.14 7.89 -8.79
N GLY A 51 -7.46 8.04 -8.87
CA GLY A 51 -8.18 8.32 -10.12
C GLY A 51 -8.22 7.12 -11.08
N ARG A 52 -8.07 5.89 -10.59
CA ARG A 52 -8.11 4.66 -11.40
C ARG A 52 -9.53 4.11 -11.40
N HIS A 53 -10.11 4.03 -12.60
CA HIS A 53 -11.43 3.46 -12.79
C HIS A 53 -11.54 2.01 -12.33
N TYR A 54 -12.72 1.67 -11.82
CA TYR A 54 -13.05 0.31 -11.42
C TYR A 54 -13.47 -0.53 -12.63
N ARG A 55 -13.02 -1.78 -12.64
CA ARG A 55 -13.35 -2.81 -13.63
C ARG A 55 -14.13 -3.89 -12.92
N GLU A 56 -15.43 -3.80 -13.08
CA GLU A 56 -16.44 -4.68 -12.50
C GLU A 56 -16.45 -6.03 -13.21
N VAL A 57 -16.38 -7.11 -12.44
CA VAL A 57 -16.56 -8.49 -12.90
C VAL A 57 -17.65 -9.17 -12.10
N ASP A 58 -18.25 -10.21 -12.68
CA ASP A 58 -19.22 -11.03 -11.96
C ASP A 58 -18.58 -11.67 -10.72
N GLU A 59 -19.31 -11.72 -9.61
CA GLU A 59 -18.86 -12.33 -8.35
C GLU A 59 -18.36 -13.77 -8.56
N LYS A 60 -19.04 -14.52 -9.44
CA LYS A 60 -18.63 -15.89 -9.79
C LYS A 60 -17.30 -15.89 -10.56
N GLY A 61 -16.23 -16.25 -9.87
CA GLY A 61 -14.89 -16.30 -10.45
C GLY A 61 -14.16 -14.96 -10.43
N ALA A 62 -14.67 -13.99 -9.66
CA ALA A 62 -13.96 -12.76 -9.38
C ALA A 62 -12.60 -13.04 -8.72
N PRO A 63 -11.59 -12.19 -8.98
CA PRO A 63 -10.34 -12.26 -8.24
C PRO A 63 -10.58 -11.87 -6.78
N GLU A 64 -9.83 -12.51 -5.89
CA GLU A 64 -9.88 -12.25 -4.45
C GLU A 64 -8.46 -12.14 -3.90
N VAL A 65 -8.31 -11.39 -2.81
CA VAL A 65 -7.05 -11.27 -2.07
C VAL A 65 -7.33 -11.22 -0.57
N SER A 66 -6.47 -11.88 0.19
CA SER A 66 -6.33 -11.73 1.64
C SER A 66 -4.89 -11.34 1.94
N VAL A 67 -4.68 -10.51 2.95
CA VAL A 67 -3.34 -10.13 3.41
C VAL A 67 -3.14 -10.57 4.85
N GLU A 68 -1.99 -11.18 5.11
CA GLU A 68 -1.48 -11.47 6.44
C GLU A 68 -0.17 -10.71 6.63
N VAL A 69 0.03 -10.17 7.83
CA VAL A 69 1.23 -9.40 8.18
C VAL A 69 1.81 -9.97 9.46
N GLN A 70 3.05 -10.44 9.40
CA GLN A 70 3.75 -11.04 10.53
C GLN A 70 5.01 -10.24 10.84
N PRO A 71 5.36 -10.02 12.12
CA PRO A 71 6.67 -9.48 12.47
C PRO A 71 7.78 -10.42 11.99
N ASP A 72 8.86 -9.85 11.46
CA ASP A 72 10.11 -10.53 11.12
C ASP A 72 11.26 -9.91 11.95
N SER A 73 12.47 -10.41 11.77
CA SER A 73 13.71 -9.90 12.34
C SER A 73 13.93 -8.39 12.06
N ASP A 74 14.74 -7.73 12.89
CA ASP A 74 15.18 -6.34 12.69
C ASP A 74 14.04 -5.30 12.56
N ASP A 75 12.99 -5.43 13.38
CA ASP A 75 11.79 -4.57 13.38
C ASP A 75 11.03 -4.55 12.04
N SER A 76 11.25 -5.54 11.18
CA SER A 76 10.61 -5.66 9.87
C SER A 76 9.38 -6.56 9.91
N TRP A 77 8.68 -6.66 8.77
CA TRP A 77 7.44 -7.40 8.66
C TRP A 77 7.37 -8.15 7.35
N ASP A 78 6.91 -9.39 7.40
CA ASP A 78 6.57 -10.16 6.23
C ASP A 78 5.09 -9.96 5.90
N VAL A 79 4.83 -9.54 4.66
CA VAL A 79 3.48 -9.39 4.11
C VAL A 79 3.23 -10.54 3.15
N LEU A 80 2.29 -11.40 3.51
CA LEU A 80 1.89 -12.57 2.72
C LEU A 80 0.50 -12.37 2.13
N LEU A 81 0.41 -12.48 0.80
CA LEU A 81 -0.85 -12.42 0.07
C LEU A 81 -1.34 -13.82 -0.27
N THR A 82 -2.57 -14.14 0.11
CA THR A 82 -3.31 -15.27 -0.46
C THR A 82 -4.25 -14.74 -1.53
N VAL A 83 -4.21 -15.32 -2.73
CA VAL A 83 -5.04 -14.89 -3.86
C VAL A 83 -5.85 -16.04 -4.44
N HIS A 84 -7.08 -15.76 -4.87
CA HIS A 84 -7.94 -16.69 -5.59
C HIS A 84 -8.42 -16.08 -6.90
N ASN A 85 -8.54 -16.90 -7.95
CA ASN A 85 -8.88 -16.47 -9.32
C ASN A 85 -8.05 -15.29 -9.84
N PHE A 86 -6.83 -15.13 -9.30
CA PHE A 86 -5.93 -14.04 -9.64
C PHE A 86 -4.53 -14.58 -9.93
N ARG A 87 -3.92 -14.05 -10.98
CA ARG A 87 -2.54 -14.35 -11.38
C ARG A 87 -1.73 -13.07 -11.47
N PHE A 88 -0.59 -13.05 -10.81
CA PHE A 88 0.37 -11.97 -10.98
C PHE A 88 0.92 -11.95 -12.41
N SER A 89 0.97 -10.75 -12.97
CA SER A 89 1.57 -10.50 -14.27
C SER A 89 3.09 -10.50 -14.17
N PRO A 90 3.79 -11.04 -15.17
CA PRO A 90 5.24 -10.93 -15.23
C PRO A 90 5.67 -9.47 -15.44
N PRO A 91 6.94 -9.14 -15.12
CA PRO A 91 7.54 -7.88 -15.52
C PRO A 91 7.39 -7.63 -17.03
N GLY A 92 7.11 -6.38 -17.42
CA GLY A 92 6.94 -6.01 -18.83
C GLY A 92 5.63 -6.48 -19.48
N ALA A 93 4.67 -7.01 -18.72
CA ALA A 93 3.34 -7.32 -19.25
C ALA A 93 2.73 -6.10 -19.95
N ARG A 94 2.12 -6.34 -21.13
CA ARG A 94 1.41 -5.30 -21.88
C ARG A 94 0.27 -4.74 -21.04
N ALA A 95 0.00 -3.44 -21.20
CA ALA A 95 -1.10 -2.74 -20.56
C ALA A 95 -2.45 -3.07 -21.20
N VAL A 96 -2.83 -4.35 -21.12
CA VAL A 96 -4.09 -4.90 -21.64
C VAL A 96 -4.72 -5.76 -20.55
N PRO A 97 -5.99 -5.50 -20.18
CA PRO A 97 -6.65 -6.26 -19.14
C PRO A 97 -6.84 -7.73 -19.57
N VAL A 98 -6.52 -8.64 -18.67
CA VAL A 98 -6.79 -10.08 -18.79
C VAL A 98 -7.53 -10.50 -17.52
N ALA A 99 -8.64 -11.21 -17.66
CA ALA A 99 -9.48 -11.61 -16.53
C ALA A 99 -8.65 -12.27 -15.42
N GLY A 100 -8.83 -11.81 -14.17
CA GLY A 100 -8.10 -12.35 -13.03
C GLY A 100 -6.57 -12.19 -13.15
N ARG A 101 -6.07 -11.16 -13.84
CA ARG A 101 -4.62 -10.93 -13.96
C ARG A 101 -4.25 -9.50 -13.62
N GLY A 102 -3.10 -9.33 -13.02
CA GLY A 102 -2.41 -8.06 -13.01
C GLY A 102 -1.41 -7.95 -11.86
N VAL A 103 -1.55 -6.93 -11.04
CA VAL A 103 -0.61 -6.63 -9.95
C VAL A 103 -1.37 -6.24 -8.68
N ALA A 104 -0.77 -6.50 -7.53
CA ALA A 104 -1.29 -6.01 -6.26
C ALA A 104 -0.55 -4.72 -5.89
N LEU A 105 -1.28 -3.69 -5.45
CA LEU A 105 -0.69 -2.49 -4.87
C LEU A 105 -0.76 -2.59 -3.35
N LEU A 106 0.41 -2.65 -2.72
CA LEU A 106 0.56 -2.56 -1.27
C LEU A 106 0.58 -1.08 -0.87
N SER A 107 -0.20 -0.74 0.14
CA SER A 107 -0.28 0.60 0.72
C SER A 107 -0.24 0.55 2.24
N LEU A 108 0.32 1.58 2.87
CA LEU A 108 0.31 1.79 4.31
C LEU A 108 -0.43 3.09 4.61
N ASP A 109 -1.50 3.03 5.39
CA ASP A 109 -2.40 4.16 5.69
C ASP A 109 -2.83 4.92 4.41
N GLY A 110 -3.19 4.17 3.37
CA GLY A 110 -3.62 4.72 2.08
C GLY A 110 -2.49 5.25 1.18
N ARG A 111 -1.23 5.24 1.65
CA ARG A 111 -0.07 5.63 0.84
C ARG A 111 0.54 4.42 0.14
N ALA A 112 0.59 4.46 -1.19
CA ALA A 112 1.20 3.39 -1.98
C ALA A 112 2.68 3.17 -1.62
N LEU A 113 3.03 1.93 -1.30
CA LEU A 113 4.39 1.50 -0.97
C LEU A 113 5.05 0.75 -2.12
N ALA A 114 4.37 -0.30 -2.62
CA ALA A 114 4.97 -1.22 -3.58
C ALA A 114 3.93 -1.81 -4.53
N ARG A 115 4.35 -2.06 -5.77
CA ARG A 115 3.58 -2.84 -6.74
C ARG A 115 4.12 -4.27 -6.75
N LEU A 116 3.34 -5.21 -6.25
CA LEU A 116 3.72 -6.60 -6.06
C LEU A 116 3.35 -7.44 -7.30
N ARG A 117 4.28 -8.32 -7.67
CA ARG A 117 4.15 -9.35 -8.72
C ARG A 117 4.35 -10.76 -8.18
N THR A 118 4.44 -10.88 -6.87
CA THR A 118 4.64 -12.09 -6.07
C THR A 118 3.75 -11.97 -4.83
N PRO A 119 3.38 -13.10 -4.21
CA PRO A 119 2.55 -13.07 -3.00
C PRO A 119 3.31 -12.61 -1.76
N ASP A 120 4.63 -12.74 -1.73
CA ASP A 120 5.46 -12.38 -0.57
C ASP A 120 6.11 -11.00 -0.76
N HIS A 121 6.14 -10.21 0.31
CA HIS A 121 6.86 -8.94 0.36
C HIS A 121 7.42 -8.63 1.75
N HIS A 122 8.72 -8.34 1.80
CA HIS A 122 9.38 -7.83 3.00
C HIS A 122 9.15 -6.33 3.13
N LEU A 123 8.57 -5.91 4.27
CA LEU A 123 8.31 -4.52 4.62
C LEU A 123 9.31 -4.04 5.67
N PRO A 124 10.28 -3.19 5.31
CA PRO A 124 11.25 -2.66 6.27
C PRO A 124 10.59 -1.84 7.38
N GLY A 125 10.94 -2.11 8.64
CA GLY A 125 10.40 -1.42 9.82
C GLY A 125 10.48 0.11 9.77
N LYS A 126 11.55 0.65 9.18
CA LYS A 126 11.73 2.11 8.96
C LYS A 126 10.60 2.78 8.16
N LEU A 127 9.82 2.00 7.40
CA LEU A 127 8.67 2.50 6.64
C LEU A 127 7.37 2.50 7.45
N VAL A 128 7.35 1.82 8.60
CA VAL A 128 6.20 1.71 9.50
C VAL A 128 6.49 2.58 10.73
N PRO A 129 5.87 3.76 10.84
CA PRO A 129 6.03 4.60 12.03
C PRO A 129 5.58 3.85 13.29
N ARG A 130 5.93 4.40 14.47
CA ARG A 130 5.45 3.84 15.73
C ARG A 130 3.93 4.02 15.83
N GLY A 131 3.25 2.99 16.33
CA GLY A 131 1.80 2.97 16.48
C GLY A 131 1.15 1.88 15.63
N THR A 132 -0.18 1.93 15.58
CA THR A 132 -0.99 1.02 14.76
C THR A 132 -1.27 1.67 13.42
N HIS A 133 -1.00 0.92 12.34
CA HIS A 133 -1.16 1.34 10.96
C HIS A 133 -1.94 0.29 10.19
N HIS A 134 -2.47 0.65 9.02
CA HIS A 134 -3.25 -0.23 8.17
C HIS A 134 -2.47 -0.57 6.91
N VAL A 135 -2.21 -1.85 6.70
CA VAL A 135 -1.63 -2.38 5.48
C VAL A 135 -2.78 -2.82 4.57
N THR A 136 -2.96 -2.14 3.45
CA THR A 136 -3.98 -2.47 2.46
C THR A 136 -3.36 -2.97 1.17
N VAL A 137 -3.88 -4.09 0.67
CA VAL A 137 -3.55 -4.66 -0.62
C VAL A 137 -4.76 -4.53 -1.53
N ARG A 138 -4.60 -3.91 -2.70
CA ARG A 138 -5.65 -3.78 -3.73
C ARG A 138 -5.20 -4.37 -5.06
N LEU A 139 -6.08 -5.09 -5.74
CA LEU A 139 -5.77 -5.72 -7.03
C LEU A 139 -6.07 -4.78 -8.22
N TYR A 140 -5.12 -4.70 -9.15
CA TYR A 140 -5.24 -3.94 -10.38
C TYR A 140 -5.04 -4.85 -11.59
N ALA A 141 -5.78 -4.60 -12.65
CA ALA A 141 -5.53 -5.13 -13.98
C ALA A 141 -4.27 -4.51 -14.60
N ASP A 142 -3.77 -5.10 -15.70
CA ASP A 142 -2.53 -4.64 -16.34
C ASP A 142 -2.62 -3.26 -17.02
N ASP A 143 -3.82 -2.85 -17.43
CA ASP A 143 -4.11 -1.49 -17.91
C ASP A 143 -4.23 -0.47 -16.76
N GLY A 144 -4.11 -0.95 -15.52
CA GLY A 144 -4.17 -0.16 -14.31
C GLY A 144 -5.57 0.20 -13.85
N THR A 145 -6.64 -0.43 -14.36
CA THR A 145 -7.96 -0.36 -13.71
C THR A 145 -7.98 -1.21 -12.45
N VAL A 146 -8.77 -0.82 -11.45
CA VAL A 146 -8.92 -1.58 -10.20
C VAL A 146 -9.90 -2.72 -10.44
N TRP A 147 -9.59 -3.96 -10.05
CA TRP A 147 -10.59 -5.02 -10.07
C TRP A 147 -11.70 -4.73 -9.05
N ALA A 148 -12.95 -4.90 -9.43
CA ALA A 148 -14.11 -4.62 -8.58
C ALA A 148 -15.19 -5.70 -8.69
N VAL A 149 -15.93 -5.86 -7.60
CA VAL A 149 -17.12 -6.72 -7.47
C VAL A 149 -18.19 -5.96 -6.70
N ASP A 150 -19.40 -5.90 -7.24
CA ASP A 150 -20.51 -5.08 -6.79
C ASP A 150 -20.14 -3.61 -6.60
N GLY A 151 -19.31 -3.06 -7.51
CA GLY A 151 -18.83 -1.68 -7.46
C GLY A 151 -17.80 -1.42 -6.36
N ARG A 152 -17.36 -2.45 -5.63
CA ARG A 152 -16.35 -2.32 -4.57
C ARG A 152 -15.00 -2.82 -5.06
N PRO A 153 -13.90 -2.13 -4.74
CA PRO A 153 -12.58 -2.59 -5.12
C PRO A 153 -12.25 -3.93 -4.44
N VAL A 154 -11.63 -4.84 -5.17
CA VAL A 154 -11.05 -6.07 -4.62
C VAL A 154 -9.80 -5.71 -3.85
N GLN A 155 -9.93 -5.69 -2.52
CA GLN A 155 -8.86 -5.35 -1.59
C GLN A 155 -9.01 -6.06 -0.24
N SER A 156 -7.91 -6.14 0.50
CA SER A 156 -7.87 -6.64 1.87
C SER A 156 -6.97 -5.73 2.72
N THR A 157 -7.29 -5.63 4.01
CA THR A 157 -6.56 -4.79 4.97
C THR A 157 -6.23 -5.60 6.21
N ALA A 158 -5.00 -5.45 6.71
CA ALA A 158 -4.55 -5.97 8.00
C ALA A 158 -3.89 -4.85 8.81
N ASP A 159 -3.96 -4.97 10.13
CA ASP A 159 -3.33 -4.02 11.04
C ASP A 159 -1.90 -4.45 11.36
N ILE A 160 -1.02 -3.47 11.49
CA ILE A 160 0.37 -3.63 11.91
C ILE A 160 0.61 -2.70 13.09
N THR A 161 1.27 -3.19 14.14
CA THR A 161 1.59 -2.35 15.32
C THR A 161 3.09 -2.35 15.56
N ALA A 162 3.75 -1.25 15.22
CA ALA A 162 5.18 -1.08 15.45
C ALA A 162 5.42 -0.46 16.83
N SER A 163 6.00 -1.27 17.73
CA SER A 163 6.50 -0.83 19.02
C SER A 163 7.98 -0.47 18.86
N GLY A 164 8.31 0.81 18.72
CA GLY A 164 9.71 1.13 18.47
C GLY A 164 10.59 0.85 19.69
N THR A 165 11.69 0.12 19.49
CA THR A 165 12.87 0.23 20.34
C THR A 165 13.38 1.66 20.22
N GLY A 166 13.35 2.43 21.32
CA GLY A 166 14.08 3.70 21.36
C GLY A 166 15.55 3.43 21.06
N PRO A 167 16.33 4.38 20.53
CA PRO A 167 17.78 4.21 20.50
C PRO A 167 18.21 3.83 21.91
N THR A 168 18.76 2.62 22.07
CA THR A 168 19.42 2.21 23.31
C THR A 168 20.53 3.22 23.52
N ARG A 169 20.27 4.25 24.34
CA ARG A 169 21.32 5.11 24.86
C ARG A 169 22.28 4.12 25.52
N PRO A 170 23.57 4.06 25.13
CA PRO A 170 24.50 3.19 25.81
C PRO A 170 24.41 3.55 27.29
N HIS A 171 23.98 2.58 28.11
CA HIS A 171 24.03 2.71 29.55
C HIS A 171 25.49 3.01 29.86
N SER A 172 25.77 4.27 30.22
CA SER A 172 27.02 4.63 30.84
C SER A 172 27.07 3.78 32.10
N THR A 173 27.86 2.70 32.05
CA THR A 173 28.25 1.94 33.21
C THR A 173 28.79 2.96 34.22
N PRO A 174 28.23 3.07 35.43
CA PRO A 174 28.96 3.73 36.49
C PRO A 174 30.18 2.85 36.73
N SER A 175 31.35 3.34 36.30
CA SER A 175 32.63 2.76 36.65
C SER A 175 32.80 2.92 38.16
N GLY A 176 32.30 1.94 38.90
CA GLY A 176 32.51 1.77 40.33
C GLY A 176 33.84 1.08 40.57
N ALA A 177 34.91 1.87 40.57
CA ALA A 177 36.18 1.59 41.24
C ALA A 177 36.67 2.97 41.70
N GLY A 178 36.70 3.35 42.98
CA GLY A 178 37.28 2.66 44.12
C GLY A 178 38.33 3.62 44.70
N GLY A 179 38.23 3.97 45.98
CA GLY A 179 39.19 4.83 46.70
C GLY A 179 38.45 5.66 47.76
N GLY A 180 38.65 5.48 49.06
CA GLY A 180 39.92 5.23 49.73
C GLY A 180 40.40 6.56 50.33
N ALA A 181 40.50 6.57 51.66
CA ALA A 181 40.63 7.70 52.56
C ALA A 181 41.78 8.71 52.32
N GLU A 182 41.54 9.92 52.81
CA GLU A 182 42.44 10.87 53.51
C GLU A 182 43.72 11.41 52.85
N GLY A 183 43.86 12.74 52.90
CA GLY A 183 45.11 13.36 53.34
C GLY A 183 45.77 14.39 52.42
N ALA A 184 45.77 15.64 52.89
CA ALA A 184 46.80 16.66 52.70
C ALA A 184 46.95 17.42 51.36
N SER A 185 46.50 18.69 51.42
CA SER A 185 47.27 19.91 51.18
C SER A 185 48.39 19.92 50.13
N GLY A 186 48.22 20.76 49.10
CA GLY A 186 49.33 21.25 48.28
C GLY A 186 48.89 22.07 47.07
N THR A 187 48.83 23.39 47.22
CA THR A 187 48.93 24.36 46.10
C THR A 187 50.39 24.44 45.66
N PRO A 188 50.73 24.55 44.36
CA PRO A 188 50.98 25.88 43.80
C PRO A 188 50.67 26.09 42.29
N THR A 189 50.26 27.32 41.98
CA THR A 189 50.70 28.27 40.93
C THR A 189 51.12 27.84 39.50
N GLN A 190 50.41 28.46 38.55
CA GLN A 190 50.76 28.98 37.19
C GLN A 190 51.94 28.40 36.37
N GLY A 191 51.64 28.14 35.09
CA GLY A 191 52.61 28.08 34.00
C GLY A 191 51.94 28.32 32.65
N THR A 192 52.08 29.54 32.15
CA THR A 192 51.77 29.98 30.78
C THR A 192 52.68 29.26 29.78
N GLY A 193 52.17 28.85 28.61
CA GLY A 193 53.00 28.20 27.59
C GLY A 193 52.29 28.08 26.24
N ASP A 194 52.85 28.77 25.26
CA ASP A 194 52.35 29.08 23.93
C ASP A 194 52.51 27.93 22.91
N SER A 195 51.65 27.98 21.88
CA SER A 195 51.94 27.73 20.45
C SER A 195 52.47 26.38 19.91
N ALA A 196 51.69 25.92 18.91
CA ALA A 196 52.08 25.57 17.54
C ALA A 196 52.49 24.13 17.13
N ALA A 197 51.83 23.74 16.02
CA ALA A 197 52.30 22.99 14.86
C ALA A 197 52.57 21.47 14.98
N GLY A 198 52.03 20.73 14.01
CA GLY A 198 52.41 19.34 13.78
C GLY A 198 51.49 18.60 12.82
N MET A 199 51.50 18.98 11.54
CA MET A 199 51.07 18.11 10.45
C MET A 199 51.96 16.86 10.44
N SER A 200 51.38 15.65 10.36
CA SER A 200 52.12 14.51 9.80
C SER A 200 51.20 13.49 9.15
N VAL A 201 51.44 13.36 7.85
CA VAL A 201 51.07 12.30 6.92
C VAL A 201 51.85 11.01 7.22
N GLY A 202 51.21 9.86 7.01
CA GLY A 202 51.89 8.55 6.98
C GLY A 202 50.88 7.45 6.66
N ARG A 203 50.63 7.13 5.38
CA ARG A 203 51.40 6.19 4.53
C ARG A 203 50.95 4.73 4.73
N THR A 204 50.18 4.29 3.74
CA THR A 204 50.12 2.95 3.09
C THR A 204 50.85 1.77 3.72
N HIS A 205 50.13 0.66 3.86
CA HIS A 205 50.67 -0.69 3.59
C HIS A 205 49.63 -1.57 2.87
N LEU A 206 49.98 -1.99 1.65
CA LEU A 206 49.37 -3.10 0.91
C LEU A 206 49.92 -4.45 1.40
N ARG A 207 49.07 -5.48 1.38
CA ARG A 207 49.37 -6.93 1.23
C ARG A 207 48.00 -7.61 0.99
N THR A 208 47.62 -8.10 -0.20
CA THR A 208 48.00 -9.35 -0.91
C THR A 208 48.02 -10.55 0.06
N ASP A 209 47.36 -11.70 -0.11
CA ASP A 209 46.70 -12.43 -1.22
C ASP A 209 45.68 -13.43 -0.60
N GLY A 210 44.75 -14.01 -1.37
CA GLY A 210 43.91 -15.09 -0.82
C GLY A 210 42.79 -15.68 -1.70
N ARG A 211 43.18 -16.21 -2.86
CA ARG A 211 42.49 -17.12 -3.80
C ARG A 211 41.49 -18.13 -3.17
N GLY A 212 40.34 -18.37 -3.82
CA GLY A 212 39.54 -19.59 -3.63
C GLY A 212 38.12 -19.58 -4.21
N SER A 213 37.97 -19.94 -5.49
CA SER A 213 36.69 -20.32 -6.12
C SER A 213 36.55 -21.85 -6.16
N PRO A 214 35.33 -22.40 -6.01
CA PRO A 214 35.02 -23.74 -6.53
C PRO A 214 33.88 -23.71 -7.57
N ASP A 215 34.15 -24.38 -8.69
CA ASP A 215 33.15 -24.79 -9.68
C ASP A 215 32.32 -25.97 -9.15
N SER A 216 31.02 -25.99 -9.46
CA SER A 216 30.17 -27.17 -9.27
C SER A 216 29.58 -27.63 -10.60
N ARG A 217 30.07 -28.78 -11.07
CA ARG A 217 29.43 -29.62 -12.09
C ARG A 217 28.74 -30.79 -11.39
N GLY A 218 27.45 -30.97 -11.62
CA GLY A 218 26.70 -32.18 -11.28
C GLY A 218 25.69 -32.48 -12.38
N LYS A 219 25.91 -33.57 -13.10
CA LYS A 219 25.17 -34.04 -14.28
C LYS A 219 23.85 -34.73 -13.90
N ALA A 220 22.93 -34.68 -14.86
CA ALA A 220 21.82 -35.61 -15.03
C ALA A 220 22.30 -37.02 -15.40
N SER A 221 21.59 -38.02 -14.85
CA SER A 221 21.07 -39.22 -15.54
C SER A 221 20.17 -39.99 -14.58
#